data_AF-A0A820RQM7-F1
#
_entry.id   AF-A0A820RQM7-F1
#
_cell.length_a   1.000
_cell.length_b   1.000
_cell.length_c   1.000
_cell.angle_alpha   90.00
_cell.angle_beta   90.00
_cell.angle_gamma   90.00
#
_symmetry.space_group_name_H-M   'P 1'
#
loop_
_entity.id
_entity.type
_entity.pdbx_description
1 polymer ?
#
loop_
_entity_poly.entity_id
_entity_poly.type
_entity_poly.pdbx_seq_one_letter_code
_entity_poly.pdbx_strand_id
1 'polypeptide(L)'
;MSTDNTISPSTLSGIHHRNVENENNIDTPQLSKSSTAGPGAPTTEDDDMEPLPSQPSGAHMIVEESTIQTFMQYFDRLLIGLNPRWRNWIIRGIFSWVMILGFAKLVLMGPLVISLVVLLIQIKCFQEIINIGYTVYKSHNLPWFRTLSWYFLFTSNYWLYGESLINHFGFMMNKNNFLQPLVTYHRMIAFLLYTSGFVGFVLSLKKTYYLKQFTLFGYTHITLMILVTSSHQMIQNICQGMIWFLFPVSLIICNDIMAYMFGFFYGRTPLTKLSPKKTWEGFIGGGVSTLVFGFILAGILSHYQFLVCPLEYDDETTSLAT
;
A
#
# COMPACT_ATOMS: atom_id res chain seq x y z
N MET A 1 -77.59 29.11 -31.71
CA MET A 1 -78.81 28.30 -31.75
C MET A 1 -78.42 26.92 -31.24
N SER A 2 -78.68 26.45 -30.03
CA SER A 2 -79.37 26.96 -28.83
C SER A 2 -78.90 26.06 -27.68
N THR A 3 -78.38 26.64 -26.59
CA THR A 3 -78.91 26.59 -25.20
C THR A 3 -78.52 25.38 -24.33
N ASP A 4 -77.96 25.77 -23.18
CA ASP A 4 -77.68 25.06 -21.92
C ASP A 4 -78.88 24.35 -21.27
N ASN A 5 -78.57 23.45 -20.33
CA ASN A 5 -79.13 23.41 -18.96
C ASN A 5 -78.43 22.27 -18.16
N THR A 6 -77.56 22.54 -17.17
CA THR A 6 -77.75 22.95 -15.75
C THR A 6 -77.71 21.79 -14.73
N ILE A 7 -76.88 21.99 -13.69
CA ILE A 7 -76.94 21.56 -12.26
C ILE A 7 -76.02 20.42 -11.76
N SER A 8 -75.21 20.83 -10.75
CA SER A 8 -74.18 20.22 -9.86
C SER A 8 -74.77 19.25 -8.77
N PRO A 9 -74.09 18.82 -7.66
CA PRO A 9 -72.69 18.91 -7.17
C PRO A 9 -72.09 17.68 -6.38
N SER A 10 -70.82 17.79 -5.96
CA SER A 10 -70.24 17.44 -4.62
C SER A 10 -69.47 16.11 -4.31
N THR A 11 -68.21 16.31 -3.84
CA THR A 11 -67.46 15.76 -2.66
C THR A 11 -66.49 14.54 -2.68
N LEU A 12 -65.38 14.74 -1.91
CA LEU A 12 -64.35 13.84 -1.31
C LEU A 12 -63.23 13.28 -2.24
N SER A 13 -61.94 13.18 -1.89
CA SER A 13 -61.16 13.35 -0.63
C SER A 13 -59.64 13.20 -0.90
N GLY A 14 -58.77 13.89 -0.13
CA GLY A 14 -57.37 13.55 0.25
C GLY A 14 -56.24 13.95 -0.72
N ILE A 15 -55.44 15.02 -0.58
CA ILE A 15 -54.54 15.51 0.52
C ILE A 15 -53.40 14.48 0.82
N HIS A 16 -52.09 14.75 0.75
CA HIS A 16 -51.32 15.97 1.09
C HIS A 16 -49.97 16.06 0.33
N HIS A 17 -49.60 17.29 -0.06
CA HIS A 17 -48.24 17.72 -0.45
C HIS A 17 -47.90 19.01 0.35
N ARG A 18 -46.60 19.23 0.58
CA ARG A 18 -45.86 20.51 0.80
C ARG A 18 -45.88 21.26 2.15
N ASN A 19 -44.65 21.48 2.65
CA ASN A 19 -43.93 22.72 3.01
C ASN A 19 -44.64 23.94 3.65
N VAL A 20 -43.88 24.63 4.52
CA VAL A 20 -43.49 26.07 4.51
C VAL A 20 -43.67 26.84 5.86
N GLU A 21 -42.63 27.61 6.21
CA GLU A 21 -42.54 28.91 6.93
C GLU A 21 -42.43 29.11 8.46
N ASN A 22 -41.52 30.06 8.75
CA ASN A 22 -41.26 30.87 9.95
C ASN A 22 -42.41 31.85 10.24
N GLU A 23 -42.67 32.14 11.53
CA GLU A 23 -43.14 33.46 11.97
C GLU A 23 -42.72 33.79 13.43
N ASN A 24 -42.09 34.97 13.55
CA ASN A 24 -42.27 36.06 14.51
C ASN A 24 -42.01 35.95 16.04
N ASN A 25 -41.30 37.01 16.45
CA ASN A 25 -40.73 37.49 17.72
C ASN A 25 -41.75 38.19 18.65
N ILE A 26 -41.71 37.97 19.98
CA ILE A 26 -42.24 38.89 21.02
C ILE A 26 -41.45 38.77 22.36
N ASP A 27 -40.86 39.90 22.76
CA ASP A 27 -40.55 40.51 24.09
C ASP A 27 -39.74 39.83 25.23
N THR A 28 -38.65 40.53 25.58
CA THR A 28 -37.79 40.50 26.78
C THR A 28 -38.53 40.98 28.07
N PRO A 29 -38.04 40.69 29.31
CA PRO A 29 -36.91 41.44 29.89
C PRO A 29 -35.92 40.63 30.73
N GLN A 30 -34.69 41.14 30.77
CA GLN A 30 -33.59 40.66 31.61
C GLN A 30 -33.83 40.92 33.11
N LEU A 31 -33.25 40.06 33.96
CA LEU A 31 -32.98 40.35 35.36
C LEU A 31 -31.49 40.11 35.67
N SER A 32 -30.78 41.18 36.00
CA SER A 32 -29.40 41.18 36.52
C SER A 32 -29.40 41.32 38.05
N LYS A 33 -28.56 40.53 38.75
CA LYS A 33 -27.88 40.74 40.06
C LYS A 33 -27.45 39.35 40.58
N SER A 34 -26.35 39.09 41.28
CA SER A 34 -25.11 39.77 41.65
C SER A 34 -24.35 38.77 42.54
N SER A 35 -23.07 38.53 42.26
CA SER A 35 -21.96 38.13 43.15
C SER A 35 -22.15 37.12 44.29
N THR A 36 -21.39 36.01 44.20
CA THR A 36 -20.50 35.55 45.29
C THR A 36 -19.34 34.73 44.72
N ALA A 37 -18.12 35.12 45.08
CA ALA A 37 -16.87 34.44 44.75
C ALA A 37 -16.54 33.37 45.81
N GLY A 38 -15.93 32.26 45.37
CA GLY A 38 -15.32 31.23 46.20
C GLY A 38 -14.60 30.19 45.33
N PRO A 39 -13.31 29.83 45.58
CA PRO A 39 -12.44 29.18 44.59
C PRO A 39 -12.35 27.66 44.76
N GLY A 40 -12.20 26.91 43.66
CA GLY A 40 -11.62 25.56 43.70
C GLY A 40 -12.14 24.54 42.67
N ALA A 41 -11.18 23.96 41.93
CA ALA A 41 -11.21 22.63 41.27
C ALA A 41 -11.72 22.56 39.80
N PRO A 42 -11.31 21.53 39.02
CA PRO A 42 -10.38 21.69 37.91
C PRO A 42 -10.95 21.28 36.53
N THR A 43 -10.29 21.77 35.48
CA THR A 43 -10.18 21.23 34.11
C THR A 43 -11.25 20.24 33.64
N THR A 44 -12.15 20.72 32.80
CA THR A 44 -12.81 19.92 31.76
C THR A 44 -12.44 20.55 30.41
N GLU A 45 -11.24 20.24 29.93
CA GLU A 45 -10.91 20.35 28.51
C GLU A 45 -10.99 18.93 27.91
N ASP A 46 -12.15 18.30 28.09
CA ASP A 46 -12.56 17.12 27.31
C ASP A 46 -13.54 17.61 26.23
N ASP A 47 -13.12 18.62 25.45
CA ASP A 47 -13.88 19.07 24.28
C ASP A 47 -13.23 18.51 23.01
N ASP A 48 -14.04 17.69 22.33
CA ASP A 48 -13.98 17.34 20.92
C ASP A 48 -12.80 16.49 20.43
N MET A 49 -12.90 15.19 20.69
CA MET A 49 -12.16 14.19 19.92
C MET A 49 -12.66 14.19 18.47
N GLU A 50 -12.00 14.98 17.63
CA GLU A 50 -12.21 15.06 16.19
C GLU A 50 -12.16 13.64 15.59
N PRO A 51 -13.19 13.21 14.83
CA PRO A 51 -13.24 11.85 14.28
C PRO A 51 -12.04 11.59 13.36
N LEU A 52 -11.56 10.34 13.38
CA LEU A 52 -10.48 9.90 12.50
C LEU A 52 -10.78 10.31 11.04
N PRO A 53 -9.79 10.82 10.29
CA PRO A 53 -10.03 11.33 8.96
C PRO A 53 -10.56 10.22 8.04
N SER A 54 -11.66 10.52 7.36
CA SER A 54 -12.16 9.72 6.24
C SER A 54 -11.10 9.64 5.11
N GLN A 55 -11.15 8.53 4.36
CA GLN A 55 -10.23 8.12 3.30
C GLN A 55 -9.46 9.24 2.58
N PRO A 56 -8.16 9.03 2.26
CA PRO A 56 -7.40 9.97 1.47
C PRO A 56 -8.06 10.16 0.09
N SER A 57 -8.48 11.39 -0.21
CA SER A 57 -8.86 11.78 -1.57
C SER A 57 -7.61 11.69 -2.46
N GLY A 58 -7.67 10.87 -3.51
CA GLY A 58 -6.54 10.44 -4.35
C GLY A 58 -5.87 11.53 -5.20
N ALA A 59 -6.02 12.81 -4.84
CA ALA A 59 -5.58 13.96 -5.61
C ALA A 59 -4.06 14.22 -5.60
N HIS A 60 -3.26 13.44 -4.87
CA HIS A 60 -1.81 13.68 -4.74
C HIS A 60 -0.90 12.58 -5.34
N MET A 61 -1.46 11.68 -6.15
CA MET A 61 -0.67 10.70 -6.95
C MET A 61 0.08 11.32 -8.16
N ILE A 62 0.24 12.66 -8.20
CA ILE A 62 0.52 13.40 -9.45
C ILE A 62 2.02 13.52 -9.77
N VAL A 63 2.95 13.23 -8.84
CA VAL A 63 4.37 13.58 -9.06
C VAL A 63 5.13 12.54 -9.92
N GLU A 64 4.74 11.26 -9.89
CA GLU A 64 5.34 10.22 -10.74
C GLU A 64 4.63 10.07 -12.11
N GLU A 65 3.57 10.86 -12.32
CA GLU A 65 2.75 10.82 -13.53
C GLU A 65 3.44 11.47 -14.74
N SER A 66 4.36 12.43 -14.53
CA SER A 66 4.88 13.28 -15.62
C SER A 66 5.77 12.54 -16.64
N THR A 67 6.65 11.63 -16.18
CA THR A 67 7.54 10.87 -17.07
C THR A 67 6.79 9.79 -17.84
N ILE A 68 5.88 9.08 -17.17
CA ILE A 68 5.05 8.04 -17.78
C ILE A 68 4.06 8.65 -18.77
N GLN A 69 3.44 9.79 -18.44
CA GLN A 69 2.54 10.51 -19.34
C GLN A 69 3.24 10.94 -20.62
N THR A 70 4.47 11.46 -20.55
CA THR A 70 5.23 11.90 -21.74
C THR A 70 5.52 10.72 -22.67
N PHE A 71 5.87 9.56 -22.12
CA PHE A 71 6.17 8.36 -22.88
C PHE A 71 4.91 7.73 -23.48
N MET A 72 3.80 7.70 -22.74
CA MET A 72 2.50 7.22 -23.22
C MET A 72 1.96 8.11 -24.34
N GLN A 73 2.13 9.43 -24.25
CA GLN A 73 1.75 10.37 -25.31
C GLN A 73 2.52 10.12 -26.62
N TYR A 74 3.78 9.68 -26.56
CA TYR A 74 4.55 9.32 -27.75
C TYR A 74 4.01 8.06 -28.43
N PHE A 75 3.72 7.01 -27.67
CA PHE A 75 3.09 5.79 -28.20
C PHE A 75 1.67 6.04 -28.72
N ASP A 76 0.90 6.90 -28.05
CA ASP A 76 -0.41 7.31 -28.52
C ASP A 76 -0.34 8.03 -29.86
N ARG A 77 0.71 8.85 -30.11
CA ARG A 77 0.95 9.49 -31.41
C ARG A 77 1.33 8.50 -32.51
N LEU A 78 2.09 7.46 -32.20
CA LEU A 78 2.46 6.42 -33.17
C LEU A 78 1.27 5.52 -33.56
N LEU A 79 0.27 5.38 -32.68
CA LEU A 79 -0.87 4.47 -32.86
C LEU A 79 -2.20 5.21 -33.16
N ILE A 80 -2.13 6.45 -33.68
CA ILE A 80 -3.31 7.30 -33.97
C ILE A 80 -4.32 6.63 -34.93
N GLY A 81 -3.85 5.80 -35.86
CA GLY A 81 -4.69 5.14 -36.87
C GLY A 81 -5.51 3.94 -36.38
N LEU A 82 -5.33 3.50 -35.13
CA LEU A 82 -5.98 2.31 -34.58
C LEU A 82 -7.13 2.67 -33.64
N ASN A 83 -8.19 1.85 -33.67
CA ASN A 83 -9.32 1.95 -32.74
C ASN A 83 -8.81 1.96 -31.29
N PRO A 84 -9.30 2.87 -30.41
CA PRO A 84 -8.81 3.03 -29.04
C PRO A 84 -8.78 1.75 -28.22
N ARG A 85 -9.66 0.77 -28.50
CA ARG A 85 -9.61 -0.55 -27.83
C ARG A 85 -8.34 -1.34 -28.18
N TRP A 86 -7.98 -1.39 -29.46
CA TRP A 86 -6.80 -2.12 -29.95
C TRP A 86 -5.50 -1.40 -29.62
N ARG A 87 -5.51 -0.06 -29.60
CA ARG A 87 -4.37 0.74 -29.13
C ARG A 87 -3.99 0.39 -27.69
N ASN A 88 -4.95 0.39 -26.78
CA ASN A 88 -4.71 0.03 -25.38
C ASN A 88 -4.22 -1.41 -25.22
N TRP A 89 -4.73 -2.33 -26.05
CA TRP A 89 -4.29 -3.73 -26.03
C TRP A 89 -2.83 -3.87 -26.50
N ILE A 90 -2.44 -3.19 -27.58
CA ILE A 90 -1.06 -3.21 -28.11
C ILE A 90 -0.09 -2.58 -27.11
N ILE A 91 -0.42 -1.42 -26.56
CA ILE A 91 0.42 -0.74 -25.56
C ILE A 91 0.65 -1.68 -24.38
N ARG A 92 -0.41 -2.28 -23.83
CA ARG A 92 -0.31 -3.27 -22.75
C ARG A 92 0.56 -4.46 -23.13
N GLY A 93 0.37 -5.02 -24.34
CA GLY A 93 1.17 -6.13 -24.84
C GLY A 93 2.66 -5.83 -24.92
N ILE A 94 3.04 -4.64 -25.43
CA ILE A 94 4.44 -4.21 -25.52
C ILE A 94 5.05 -4.10 -24.11
N PHE A 95 4.38 -3.41 -23.19
CA PHE A 95 4.89 -3.26 -21.81
C PHE A 95 4.96 -4.59 -21.07
N SER A 96 4.01 -5.50 -21.28
CA SER A 96 4.06 -6.86 -20.73
C SER A 96 5.31 -7.61 -21.21
N TRP A 97 5.61 -7.57 -22.51
CA TRP A 97 6.83 -8.21 -23.04
C TRP A 97 8.11 -7.57 -22.49
N VAL A 98 8.17 -6.24 -22.41
CA VAL A 98 9.33 -5.53 -21.83
C VAL A 98 9.52 -5.90 -20.36
N MET A 99 8.45 -5.95 -19.56
CA MET A 99 8.52 -6.37 -18.16
C MET A 99 8.94 -7.83 -18.01
N ILE A 100 8.40 -8.74 -18.82
CA ILE A 100 8.75 -10.16 -18.78
C ILE A 100 10.22 -10.37 -19.12
N LEU A 101 10.70 -9.73 -20.20
CA LEU A 101 12.12 -9.82 -20.59
C LEU A 101 13.05 -9.16 -19.56
N GLY A 102 12.65 -8.03 -18.99
CA GLY A 102 13.38 -7.36 -17.92
C GLY A 102 13.47 -8.23 -16.67
N PHE A 103 12.36 -8.86 -16.27
CA PHE A 103 12.32 -9.78 -15.15
C PHE A 103 13.16 -11.03 -15.41
N ALA A 104 13.04 -11.65 -16.58
CA ALA A 104 13.86 -12.80 -16.97
C ALA A 104 15.36 -12.47 -16.91
N LYS A 105 15.76 -11.29 -17.38
CA LYS A 105 17.15 -10.82 -17.25
C LYS A 105 17.58 -10.69 -15.79
N LEU A 106 16.74 -10.12 -14.92
CA LEU A 106 17.04 -10.01 -13.48
C LEU A 106 17.24 -11.38 -12.83
N VAL A 107 16.42 -12.37 -13.20
CA VAL A 107 16.55 -13.74 -12.70
C VAL A 107 17.89 -14.37 -13.11
N LEU A 108 18.32 -14.13 -14.36
CA LEU A 108 19.61 -14.63 -14.85
C LEU A 108 20.82 -13.96 -14.17
N MET A 109 20.67 -12.77 -13.59
CA MET A 109 21.73 -12.10 -12.83
C MET A 109 21.95 -12.70 -11.43
N GLY A 110 21.10 -13.64 -11.01
CA GLY A 110 21.28 -14.44 -9.80
C GLY A 110 20.54 -13.93 -8.56
N PRO A 111 20.51 -14.73 -7.49
CA PRO A 111 19.67 -14.53 -6.30
C PRO A 111 20.00 -13.26 -5.51
N LEU A 112 21.27 -12.82 -5.52
CA LEU A 112 21.67 -11.57 -4.85
C LEU A 112 21.04 -10.33 -5.48
N VAL A 113 21.02 -10.27 -6.82
CA VAL A 113 20.42 -9.15 -7.55
C VAL A 113 18.92 -9.09 -7.30
N ILE A 114 18.25 -10.25 -7.32
CA ILE A 114 16.81 -10.34 -7.01
C ILE A 114 16.57 -9.87 -5.57
N SER A 115 17.36 -10.32 -4.60
CA SER A 115 17.24 -9.91 -3.19
C SER A 115 17.41 -8.41 -3.00
N LEU A 116 18.37 -7.79 -3.70
CA LEU A 116 18.56 -6.35 -3.69
C LEU A 116 17.37 -5.60 -4.30
N VAL A 117 16.82 -6.09 -5.42
CA VAL A 117 15.62 -5.51 -6.03
C VAL A 117 14.43 -5.59 -5.09
N VAL A 118 14.22 -6.73 -4.41
CA VAL A 118 13.16 -6.90 -3.41
C VAL A 118 13.31 -5.88 -2.27
N LEU A 119 14.52 -5.67 -1.77
CA LEU A 119 14.81 -4.67 -0.75
C LEU A 119 14.52 -3.23 -1.24
N LEU A 120 14.91 -2.90 -2.48
CA LEU A 120 14.63 -1.59 -3.07
C LEU A 120 13.12 -1.34 -3.23
N ILE A 121 12.38 -2.33 -3.74
CA ILE A 121 10.92 -2.25 -3.87
C ILE A 121 10.29 -2.07 -2.49
N GLN A 122 10.73 -2.82 -1.48
CA GLN A 122 10.27 -2.68 -0.10
C GLN A 122 10.43 -1.25 0.42
N ILE A 123 11.62 -0.64 0.25
CA ILE A 123 11.90 0.73 0.69
C ILE A 123 11.00 1.74 -0.05
N LYS A 124 10.80 1.56 -1.36
CA LYS A 124 9.92 2.43 -2.17
C LYS A 124 8.46 2.33 -1.77
N CYS A 125 7.94 1.11 -1.58
CA CYS A 125 6.59 0.90 -1.07
C CYS A 125 6.41 1.53 0.32
N PHE A 126 7.39 1.37 1.22
CA PHE A 126 7.34 2.01 2.54
C PHE A 126 7.31 3.54 2.43
N GLN A 127 8.14 4.12 1.57
CA GLN A 127 8.15 5.56 1.31
C GLN A 127 6.78 6.06 0.84
N GLU A 128 6.14 5.36 -0.10
CA GLU A 128 4.80 5.70 -0.59
C GLU A 128 3.74 5.62 0.50
N ILE A 129 3.71 4.54 1.27
CA ILE A 129 2.74 4.33 2.34
C ILE A 129 2.90 5.40 3.43
N ILE A 130 4.12 5.68 3.89
CA ILE A 130 4.38 6.72 4.88
C ILE A 130 4.04 8.11 4.33
N ASN A 131 4.27 8.37 3.05
CA ASN A 131 3.87 9.64 2.42
C ASN A 131 2.35 9.82 2.38
N ILE A 132 1.59 8.75 2.16
CA ILE A 132 0.12 8.79 2.25
C ILE A 132 -0.30 9.12 3.68
N GLY A 133 0.22 8.40 4.68
CA GLY A 133 -0.05 8.67 6.08
C GLY A 133 0.30 10.11 6.46
N TYR A 134 1.47 10.60 6.05
CA TYR A 134 1.88 11.99 6.28
C TYR A 134 0.94 13.00 5.63
N THR A 135 0.51 12.77 4.39
CA THR A 135 -0.37 13.70 3.66
C THR A 135 -1.71 13.87 4.36
N VAL A 136 -2.26 12.79 4.93
CA VAL A 136 -3.52 12.83 5.70
C VAL A 136 -3.40 13.71 6.96
N TYR A 137 -2.23 13.73 7.60
CA TYR A 137 -2.00 14.50 8.83
C TYR A 137 -1.19 15.79 8.64
N LYS A 138 -0.92 16.18 7.38
CA LYS A 138 -0.06 17.32 7.02
C LYS A 138 -0.54 18.65 7.60
N SER A 139 -1.86 18.83 7.75
CA SER A 139 -2.47 20.04 8.32
C SER A 139 -2.01 20.36 9.74
N HIS A 140 -1.48 19.37 10.48
CA HIS A 140 -1.15 19.51 11.89
C HIS A 140 0.35 19.72 12.17
N ASN A 141 1.20 19.85 11.13
CA ASN A 141 2.65 20.10 11.24
C ASN A 141 3.33 19.28 12.36
N LEU A 142 3.11 17.95 12.36
CA LEU A 142 3.69 17.06 13.36
C LEU A 142 5.23 17.05 13.24
N PRO A 143 5.97 17.31 14.32
CA PRO A 143 7.41 17.36 14.29
C PRO A 143 8.00 15.94 14.17
N TRP A 144 9.13 15.80 13.47
CA TRP A 144 9.97 14.60 13.42
C TRP A 144 9.36 13.29 12.91
N PHE A 145 8.07 13.25 12.56
CA PHE A 145 7.39 12.01 12.16
C PHE A 145 8.08 11.26 11.01
N ARG A 146 8.51 12.01 9.97
CA ARG A 146 9.19 11.42 8.82
C ARG A 146 10.51 10.78 9.24
N THR A 147 11.35 11.53 9.97
CA THR A 147 12.65 11.05 10.44
C THR A 147 12.50 9.83 11.33
N LEU A 148 11.53 9.84 12.24
CA LEU A 148 11.25 8.73 13.14
C LEU A 148 10.77 7.49 12.38
N SER A 149 9.94 7.65 11.34
CA SER A 149 9.49 6.52 10.52
C SER A 149 10.63 5.89 9.73
N TRP A 150 11.53 6.70 9.16
CA TRP A 150 12.75 6.20 8.52
C TRP A 150 13.72 5.53 9.50
N TYR A 151 13.79 6.05 10.73
CA TYR A 151 14.57 5.43 11.80
C TYR A 151 14.06 4.02 12.10
N PHE A 152 12.75 3.85 12.34
CA PHE A 152 12.17 2.54 12.59
C PHE A 152 12.32 1.60 11.39
N LEU A 153 12.23 2.11 10.16
CA LEU A 153 12.55 1.31 8.97
C LEU A 153 13.97 0.76 9.03
N PHE A 154 14.96 1.61 9.30
CA PHE A 154 16.35 1.20 9.41
C PHE A 154 16.55 0.19 10.54
N THR A 155 15.97 0.44 11.72
CA THR A 155 16.07 -0.46 12.87
C THR A 155 15.45 -1.84 12.58
N SER A 156 14.26 -1.88 11.98
CA SER A 156 13.60 -3.14 11.59
C SER A 156 14.38 -3.89 10.52
N ASN A 157 14.91 -3.17 9.53
CA ASN A 157 15.77 -3.76 8.50
C ASN A 157 17.04 -4.33 9.12
N TYR A 158 17.70 -3.58 10.00
CA TYR A 158 18.88 -4.05 10.70
C TYR A 158 18.57 -5.35 11.46
N TRP A 159 17.54 -5.38 12.31
CA TRP A 159 17.15 -6.59 13.06
C TRP A 159 16.97 -7.82 12.15
N LEU A 160 16.08 -7.71 11.13
CA LEU A 160 15.69 -8.84 10.28
C LEU A 160 16.77 -9.20 9.25
N TYR A 161 17.24 -8.24 8.45
CA TYR A 161 18.23 -8.51 7.41
C TYR A 161 19.63 -8.74 7.96
N GLY A 162 19.98 -8.13 9.09
CA GLY A 162 21.23 -8.41 9.78
C GLY A 162 21.34 -9.88 10.18
N GLU A 163 20.29 -10.47 10.74
CA GLU A 163 20.29 -11.90 11.09
C GLU A 163 20.42 -12.79 9.84
N SER A 164 19.72 -12.45 8.75
CA SER A 164 19.87 -13.14 7.46
C SER A 164 21.29 -13.06 6.90
N LEU A 165 21.89 -11.87 6.93
CA LEU A 165 23.26 -11.63 6.44
C LEU A 165 24.28 -12.40 7.27
N ILE A 166 24.11 -12.44 8.59
CA ILE A 166 24.99 -13.19 9.49
C ILE A 166 24.89 -14.69 9.20
N ASN A 167 23.69 -15.21 8.95
CA ASN A 167 23.51 -16.64 8.67
C ASN A 167 24.16 -17.07 7.34
N HIS A 168 24.09 -16.24 6.30
CA HIS A 168 24.63 -16.59 4.97
C HIS A 168 26.08 -16.15 4.74
N PHE A 169 26.49 -15.03 5.35
CA PHE A 169 27.80 -14.38 5.12
C PHE A 169 28.61 -14.17 6.41
N GLY A 170 28.19 -14.74 7.54
CA GLY A 170 28.80 -14.50 8.85
C GLY A 170 30.30 -14.80 8.88
N PHE A 171 30.75 -15.84 8.18
CA PHE A 171 32.17 -16.18 8.09
C PHE A 171 32.99 -15.09 7.37
N MET A 172 32.50 -14.56 6.24
CA MET A 172 33.16 -13.46 5.52
C MET A 172 33.19 -12.18 6.36
N MET A 173 32.07 -11.85 7.02
CA MET A 173 31.95 -10.62 7.79
C MET A 173 32.80 -10.64 9.07
N ASN A 174 33.02 -11.81 9.67
CA ASN A 174 33.81 -11.96 10.89
C ASN A 174 35.34 -11.88 10.65
N LYS A 175 35.80 -12.03 9.39
CA LYS A 175 37.22 -11.81 9.03
C LYS A 175 37.63 -10.34 9.11
N ASN A 176 36.68 -9.41 9.03
CA ASN A 176 36.94 -7.97 9.06
C ASN A 176 36.74 -7.41 10.48
N ASN A 177 37.83 -6.90 11.09
CA ASN A 177 37.82 -6.31 12.44
C ASN A 177 36.75 -5.22 12.66
N PHE A 178 36.36 -4.48 11.61
CA PHE A 178 35.34 -3.42 11.69
C PHE A 178 33.91 -3.95 11.76
N LEU A 179 33.59 -5.04 11.05
CA LEU A 179 32.24 -5.62 10.98
C LEU A 179 31.98 -6.62 12.10
N GLN A 180 33.04 -7.20 12.68
CA GLN A 180 32.98 -8.15 13.78
C GLN A 180 32.10 -7.70 14.97
N PRO A 181 32.22 -6.48 15.53
CA PRO A 181 31.36 -6.07 16.65
C PRO A 181 29.89 -5.94 16.24
N LEU A 182 29.62 -5.49 15.01
CA LEU A 182 28.25 -5.34 14.48
C LEU A 182 27.55 -6.69 14.35
N VAL A 183 28.28 -7.71 13.90
CA VAL A 183 27.80 -9.10 13.79
C VAL A 183 27.66 -9.77 15.16
N THR A 184 28.68 -9.66 16.01
CA THR A 184 28.71 -10.35 17.31
C THR A 184 27.64 -9.82 18.27
N TYR A 185 27.46 -8.51 18.31
CA TYR A 185 26.49 -7.86 19.21
C TYR A 185 25.19 -7.48 18.50
N HIS A 186 24.89 -8.11 17.35
CA HIS A 186 23.76 -7.78 16.48
C HIS A 186 22.44 -7.56 17.24
N ARG A 187 22.02 -8.57 18.01
CA ARG A 187 20.75 -8.54 18.78
C ARG A 187 20.74 -7.43 19.84
N MET A 188 21.86 -7.19 20.50
CA MET A 188 21.98 -6.14 21.51
C MET A 188 21.89 -4.75 20.88
N ILE A 189 22.62 -4.52 19.79
CA ILE A 189 22.60 -3.25 19.05
C ILE A 189 21.18 -2.97 18.53
N ALA A 190 20.53 -3.99 17.98
CA ALA A 190 19.17 -3.85 17.46
C ALA A 190 18.15 -3.53 18.57
N PHE A 191 18.27 -4.16 19.74
CA PHE A 191 17.46 -3.83 20.92
C PHE A 191 17.68 -2.38 21.40
N LEU A 192 18.93 -1.92 21.46
CA LEU A 192 19.27 -0.55 21.83
C LEU A 192 18.75 0.47 20.82
N LEU A 193 18.88 0.18 19.52
CA LEU A 193 18.31 1.01 18.45
C LEU A 193 16.79 1.16 18.64
N TYR A 194 16.07 0.05 18.76
CA TYR A 194 14.62 0.09 18.95
C TYR A 194 14.21 0.88 20.20
N THR A 195 14.87 0.64 21.33
CA THR A 195 14.60 1.35 22.59
C THR A 195 14.88 2.85 22.46
N SER A 196 15.98 3.24 21.79
CA SER A 196 16.30 4.65 21.57
C SER A 196 15.30 5.34 20.62
N GLY A 197 14.82 4.65 19.60
CA GLY A 197 13.73 5.14 18.74
C GLY A 197 12.43 5.33 19.51
N PHE A 198 12.10 4.40 20.41
CA PHE A 198 10.93 4.52 21.29
C PHE A 198 11.04 5.71 22.25
N VAL A 199 12.20 5.90 22.89
CA VAL A 199 12.45 7.09 23.72
C VAL A 199 12.35 8.36 22.88
N GLY A 200 12.94 8.38 21.67
CA GLY A 200 12.82 9.49 20.73
C GLY A 200 11.37 9.81 20.34
N PHE A 201 10.53 8.79 20.16
CA PHE A 201 9.09 8.96 19.94
C PHE A 201 8.42 9.64 21.14
N VAL A 202 8.66 9.13 22.35
CA VAL A 202 8.08 9.66 23.60
C VAL A 202 8.49 11.13 23.80
N LEU A 203 9.76 11.48 23.55
CA LEU A 203 10.25 12.85 23.64
C LEU A 203 9.66 13.77 22.56
N SER A 204 9.21 13.23 21.44
CA SER A 204 8.55 14.01 20.37
C SER A 204 7.08 14.33 20.65
N LEU A 205 6.50 13.76 21.71
CA LEU A 205 5.07 13.89 22.00
C LEU A 205 4.69 15.34 22.34
N LYS A 206 3.61 15.83 21.73
CA LYS A 206 3.05 17.18 21.96
C LYS A 206 1.62 17.08 22.50
N LYS A 207 1.32 17.87 23.54
CA LYS A 207 0.07 17.79 24.34
C LYS A 207 -1.23 17.82 23.53
N THR A 208 -1.25 18.57 22.44
CA THR A 208 -2.45 18.74 21.59
C THR A 208 -2.66 17.59 20.58
N TYR A 209 -1.65 16.76 20.30
CA TYR A 209 -1.68 15.83 19.17
C TYR A 209 -1.39 14.38 19.55
N TYR A 210 -1.52 14.00 20.83
CA TYR A 210 -1.18 12.66 21.29
C TYR A 210 -1.87 11.55 20.49
N LEU A 211 -3.20 11.61 20.34
CA LEU A 211 -3.95 10.59 19.61
C LEU A 211 -3.47 10.43 18.16
N LYS A 212 -3.21 11.56 17.48
CA LYS A 212 -2.69 11.61 16.10
C LYS A 212 -1.28 11.03 16.03
N GLN A 213 -0.39 11.34 16.99
CA GLN A 213 0.97 10.80 17.05
C GLN A 213 0.99 9.29 17.33
N PHE A 214 0.16 8.80 18.26
CA PHE A 214 0.03 7.36 18.52
C PHE A 214 -0.57 6.62 17.32
N THR A 215 -1.55 7.20 16.64
CA THR A 215 -2.13 6.63 15.42
C THR A 215 -1.07 6.50 14.33
N LEU A 216 -0.27 7.55 14.10
CA LEU A 216 0.84 7.50 13.15
C LEU A 216 1.94 6.51 13.54
N PHE A 217 2.26 6.44 14.82
CA PHE A 217 3.23 5.48 15.35
C PHE A 217 2.77 4.04 15.11
N GLY A 218 1.50 3.75 15.40
CA GLY A 218 0.88 2.46 15.09
C GLY A 218 0.84 2.16 13.60
N TYR A 219 0.50 3.16 12.77
CA TYR A 219 0.52 3.06 11.31
C TYR A 219 1.90 2.67 10.77
N THR A 220 2.96 3.32 11.25
CA THR A 220 4.34 2.97 10.89
C THR A 220 4.67 1.54 11.32
N HIS A 221 4.34 1.12 12.54
CA HIS A 221 4.66 -0.23 13.03
C HIS A 221 3.90 -1.33 12.29
N ILE A 222 2.61 -1.13 11.98
CA ILE A 222 1.83 -2.06 11.17
C ILE A 222 2.41 -2.16 9.76
N THR A 223 2.77 -1.02 9.16
CA THR A 223 3.39 -0.99 7.84
C THR A 223 4.72 -1.74 7.83
N LEU A 224 5.57 -1.53 8.84
CA LEU A 224 6.84 -2.26 8.99
C LEU A 224 6.62 -3.76 9.16
N MET A 225 5.67 -4.14 10.03
CA MET A 225 5.33 -5.54 10.27
C MET A 225 4.90 -6.23 8.98
N ILE A 226 4.05 -5.61 8.16
CA ILE A 226 3.56 -6.19 6.91
C ILE A 226 4.65 -6.19 5.84
N LEU A 227 5.28 -5.06 5.56
CA LEU A 227 6.21 -4.93 4.44
C LEU A 227 7.58 -5.57 4.71
N VAL A 228 8.21 -5.28 5.86
CA VAL A 228 9.58 -5.72 6.13
C VAL A 228 9.61 -7.21 6.45
N THR A 229 8.62 -7.73 7.18
CA THR A 229 8.56 -9.17 7.46
C THR A 229 8.30 -9.98 6.20
N SER A 230 7.36 -9.55 5.34
CA SER A 230 7.08 -10.27 4.09
C SER A 230 8.27 -10.23 3.12
N SER A 231 8.96 -9.10 2.98
CA SER A 231 10.16 -9.00 2.14
C SER A 231 11.33 -9.81 2.70
N HIS A 232 11.48 -9.88 4.02
CA HIS A 232 12.50 -10.72 4.66
C HIS A 232 12.25 -12.20 4.36
N GLN A 233 11.02 -12.69 4.55
CA GLN A 233 10.66 -14.08 4.23
C GLN A 233 10.84 -14.38 2.74
N MET A 234 10.55 -13.42 1.87
CA MET A 234 10.76 -13.55 0.44
C MET A 234 12.25 -13.73 0.09
N ILE A 235 13.14 -13.00 0.76
CA ILE A 235 14.60 -13.14 0.59
C ILE A 235 15.11 -14.46 1.17
N GLN A 236 14.59 -14.93 2.31
CA GLN A 236 14.90 -16.28 2.80
C GLN A 236 14.55 -17.35 1.76
N ASN A 237 13.36 -17.25 1.15
CA ASN A 237 12.94 -18.17 0.09
C ASN A 237 13.87 -18.10 -1.13
N ILE A 238 14.29 -16.91 -1.56
CA ILE A 238 15.26 -16.73 -2.66
C ILE A 238 16.58 -17.43 -2.35
N CYS A 239 17.09 -17.30 -1.13
CA CYS A 239 18.34 -17.94 -0.72
C CYS A 239 18.21 -19.47 -0.60
N GLN A 240 17.06 -20.00 -0.21
CA GLN A 240 16.81 -21.45 -0.17
C GLN A 240 16.60 -22.06 -1.55
N GLY A 241 16.21 -21.26 -2.54
CA GLY A 241 16.05 -21.66 -3.93
C GLY A 241 15.16 -20.67 -4.66
N MET A 242 15.63 -20.12 -5.78
CA MET A 242 14.91 -19.09 -6.52
C MET A 242 13.51 -19.54 -6.96
N ILE A 243 13.28 -20.84 -7.14
CA ILE A 243 11.97 -21.42 -7.46
C ILE A 243 10.88 -21.01 -6.46
N TRP A 244 11.18 -20.94 -5.16
CA TRP A 244 10.22 -20.59 -4.10
C TRP A 244 9.75 -19.14 -4.18
N PHE A 245 10.52 -18.28 -4.85
CA PHE A 245 10.15 -16.91 -5.17
C PHE A 245 9.50 -16.80 -6.55
N LEU A 246 10.10 -17.40 -7.57
CA LEU A 246 9.67 -17.28 -8.96
C LEU A 246 8.31 -17.89 -9.20
N PHE A 247 8.03 -19.03 -8.58
CA PHE A 247 6.76 -19.73 -8.76
C PHE A 247 5.56 -18.88 -8.31
N PRO A 248 5.45 -18.44 -7.04
CA PRO A 248 4.31 -17.62 -6.61
C PRO A 248 4.21 -16.29 -7.35
N VAL A 249 5.35 -15.63 -7.67
CA VAL A 249 5.34 -14.38 -8.45
C VAL A 249 4.77 -14.61 -9.85
N SER A 250 5.17 -15.69 -10.52
CA SER A 250 4.67 -16.04 -11.85
C SER A 250 3.18 -16.36 -11.84
N LEU A 251 2.67 -17.02 -10.79
CA LEU A 251 1.24 -17.27 -10.63
C LEU A 251 0.45 -15.97 -10.48
N ILE A 252 0.94 -15.01 -9.69
CA ILE A 252 0.28 -13.71 -9.52
C ILE A 252 0.22 -12.95 -10.87
N ILE A 253 1.32 -12.93 -11.61
CA ILE A 253 1.39 -12.28 -12.93
C ILE A 253 0.45 -12.98 -13.92
N CYS A 254 0.48 -14.31 -13.99
CA CYS A 254 -0.39 -15.09 -14.88
C CYS A 254 -1.87 -14.83 -14.54
N ASN A 255 -2.22 -14.82 -13.25
CA ASN A 255 -3.57 -14.54 -12.81
C ASN A 255 -4.06 -13.18 -13.26
N ASP A 256 -3.24 -12.12 -13.14
CA ASP A 256 -3.62 -10.77 -13.55
C ASP A 256 -3.79 -10.66 -15.08
N ILE A 257 -2.88 -11.27 -15.85
CA ILE A 257 -2.97 -11.30 -17.32
C ILE A 257 -4.21 -12.08 -17.77
N MET A 258 -4.44 -13.27 -17.24
CA MET A 258 -5.57 -14.11 -17.65
C MET A 258 -6.90 -13.51 -17.19
N ALA A 259 -6.96 -12.91 -16.00
CA ALA A 259 -8.15 -12.19 -15.56
C ALA A 259 -8.48 -11.01 -16.45
N TYR A 260 -7.47 -10.28 -16.92
CA TYR A 260 -7.65 -9.23 -17.93
C TYR A 260 -8.11 -9.79 -19.28
N MET A 261 -7.50 -10.87 -19.77
CA MET A 261 -7.87 -11.48 -21.06
C MET A 261 -9.33 -11.97 -21.06
N PHE A 262 -9.72 -12.78 -20.07
CA PHE A 262 -11.12 -13.24 -19.96
C PHE A 262 -12.07 -12.10 -19.67
N GLY A 263 -11.66 -11.10 -18.88
CA GLY A 263 -12.45 -9.90 -18.64
C GLY A 263 -12.67 -9.08 -19.92
N PHE A 264 -11.68 -9.00 -20.81
CA PHE A 264 -11.79 -8.26 -22.07
C PHE A 264 -12.71 -8.96 -23.09
N PHE A 265 -12.62 -10.29 -23.21
CA PHE A 265 -13.41 -11.04 -24.19
C PHE A 265 -14.82 -11.40 -23.70
N TYR A 266 -14.96 -11.77 -22.43
CA TYR A 266 -16.18 -12.36 -21.86
C TYR A 266 -16.77 -11.56 -20.69
N GLY A 267 -16.11 -10.48 -20.24
CA GLY A 267 -16.54 -9.71 -19.09
C GLY A 267 -17.86 -8.99 -19.32
N ARG A 268 -18.88 -9.35 -18.55
CA ARG A 268 -20.20 -8.69 -18.58
C ARG A 268 -20.65 -8.25 -17.19
N THR A 269 -20.21 -8.92 -16.13
CA THR A 269 -20.67 -8.67 -14.76
C THR A 269 -19.55 -8.12 -13.87
N PRO A 270 -19.70 -6.92 -13.27
CA PRO A 270 -18.68 -6.32 -12.41
C PRO A 270 -18.59 -7.04 -11.04
N LEU A 271 -17.36 -7.22 -10.54
CA LEU A 271 -17.06 -7.95 -9.30
C LEU A 271 -17.30 -7.12 -8.04
N THR A 272 -16.89 -5.84 -8.04
CA THR A 272 -17.06 -4.93 -6.89
C THR A 272 -17.37 -3.50 -7.33
N LYS A 273 -18.08 -2.75 -6.47
CA LYS A 273 -18.38 -1.32 -6.71
C LYS A 273 -17.14 -0.42 -6.63
N LEU A 274 -16.13 -0.83 -5.86
CA LEU A 274 -14.87 -0.09 -5.70
C LEU A 274 -13.98 -0.19 -6.95
N SER A 275 -14.10 -1.27 -7.73
CA SER A 275 -13.33 -1.47 -8.98
C SER A 275 -14.25 -1.93 -10.11
N PRO A 276 -15.00 -1.02 -10.75
CA PRO A 276 -16.02 -1.36 -11.75
C PRO A 276 -15.46 -2.00 -13.04
N LYS A 277 -14.14 -2.02 -13.22
CA LYS A 277 -13.45 -2.65 -14.35
C LYS A 277 -13.11 -4.13 -14.12
N LYS A 278 -13.17 -4.64 -12.88
CA LYS A 278 -12.94 -6.06 -12.58
C LYS A 278 -14.24 -6.82 -12.76
N THR A 279 -14.20 -7.94 -13.50
CA THR A 279 -15.39 -8.76 -13.79
C THR A 279 -15.32 -10.13 -13.13
N TRP A 280 -16.49 -10.73 -12.86
CA TRP A 280 -16.57 -12.09 -12.31
C TRP A 280 -16.04 -13.12 -13.30
N GLU A 281 -16.33 -12.96 -14.60
CA GLU A 281 -15.86 -13.88 -15.64
C GLU A 281 -14.32 -13.82 -15.76
N GLY A 282 -13.74 -12.63 -15.59
CA GLY A 282 -12.29 -12.45 -15.51
C GLY A 282 -11.69 -13.15 -14.29
N PHE A 283 -12.29 -12.98 -13.11
CA PHE A 283 -11.80 -13.61 -11.88
C PHE A 283 -11.78 -15.15 -11.96
N ILE A 284 -12.88 -15.76 -12.44
CA ILE A 284 -12.99 -17.21 -12.56
C ILE A 284 -12.02 -17.73 -13.64
N GLY A 285 -11.97 -17.07 -14.80
CA GLY A 285 -11.05 -17.43 -15.88
C GLY A 285 -9.59 -17.32 -15.47
N GLY A 286 -9.22 -16.26 -14.75
CA GLY A 286 -7.89 -16.07 -14.17
C GLY A 286 -7.52 -17.20 -13.21
N GLY A 287 -8.43 -17.55 -12.29
CA GLY A 287 -8.23 -18.63 -11.33
C GLY A 287 -7.99 -19.99 -11.99
N VAL A 288 -8.87 -20.40 -12.91
CA VAL A 288 -8.76 -21.69 -13.61
C VAL A 288 -7.47 -21.75 -14.45
N SER A 289 -7.17 -20.69 -15.19
CA SER A 289 -5.93 -20.66 -16.00
C SER A 289 -4.67 -20.65 -15.15
N THR A 290 -4.68 -19.99 -14.00
CA THR A 290 -3.53 -19.98 -13.07
C THR A 290 -3.27 -21.37 -12.48
N LEU A 291 -4.31 -22.15 -12.20
CA LEU A 291 -4.15 -23.54 -11.74
C LEU A 291 -3.47 -24.39 -12.81
N VAL A 292 -3.97 -24.37 -14.03
CA VAL A 292 -3.38 -25.13 -15.16
C VAL A 292 -1.95 -24.68 -15.42
N PHE A 293 -1.72 -23.37 -15.45
CA PHE A 293 -0.39 -22.79 -15.63
C PHE A 293 0.56 -23.19 -14.51
N GLY A 294 0.10 -23.23 -13.26
CA GLY A 294 0.91 -23.62 -12.11
C GLY A 294 1.42 -25.06 -12.21
N PHE A 295 0.59 -26.01 -12.63
CA PHE A 295 1.04 -27.40 -12.84
C PHE A 295 2.12 -27.50 -13.92
N ILE A 296 1.92 -26.80 -15.05
CA ILE A 296 2.88 -26.80 -16.16
C ILE A 296 4.20 -26.13 -15.73
N LEU A 297 4.10 -24.95 -15.11
CA LEU A 297 5.24 -24.16 -14.70
C LEU A 297 6.08 -24.86 -13.63
N ALA A 298 5.44 -25.50 -12.65
CA ALA A 298 6.14 -26.28 -11.62
C ALA A 298 6.97 -27.41 -12.25
N GLY A 299 6.39 -28.13 -13.22
CA GLY A 299 7.11 -29.16 -13.98
C GLY A 299 8.35 -28.59 -14.67
N ILE A 300 8.19 -27.50 -15.41
CA ILE A 300 9.29 -26.87 -16.15
C ILE A 300 10.39 -26.35 -15.21
N LEU A 301 10.03 -25.59 -14.17
CA LEU A 301 11.01 -24.99 -13.25
C LEU A 301 11.80 -26.04 -12.48
N SER A 302 11.19 -27.18 -12.12
CA SER A 302 11.85 -28.26 -11.38
C SER A 302 13.00 -28.93 -12.13
N HIS A 303 13.03 -28.84 -13.47
CA HIS A 303 14.11 -29.39 -14.28
C HIS A 303 15.39 -28.55 -14.25
N TYR A 304 15.31 -27.27 -13.90
CA TYR A 304 16.46 -26.37 -13.90
C TYR A 304 17.11 -26.31 -12.51
N GLN A 305 18.21 -27.05 -12.33
CA GLN A 305 18.93 -27.12 -11.05
C GLN A 305 19.36 -25.75 -10.51
N PHE A 306 19.79 -24.84 -11.40
CA PHE A 306 20.12 -23.45 -11.07
C PHE A 306 19.00 -22.69 -10.32
N LEU A 307 17.74 -23.06 -10.52
CA LEU A 307 16.60 -22.42 -9.86
C LEU A 307 16.20 -23.11 -8.54
N VAL A 308 16.57 -24.37 -8.37
CA VAL A 308 16.13 -25.22 -7.26
C VAL A 308 17.18 -25.26 -6.14
N CYS A 309 18.45 -25.20 -6.50
CA CYS A 309 19.52 -25.29 -5.51
C CYS A 309 19.56 -24.06 -4.58
N PRO A 310 19.85 -24.27 -3.29
CA PRO A 310 20.07 -23.19 -2.35
C PRO A 310 21.36 -22.44 -2.67
N LEU A 311 21.41 -21.17 -2.31
CA LEU A 311 22.61 -20.35 -2.41
C LEU A 311 23.61 -20.77 -1.34
N GLU A 312 24.75 -21.34 -1.76
CA GLU A 312 25.82 -21.77 -0.87
C GLU A 312 27.11 -21.00 -1.15
N TYR A 313 27.83 -20.69 -0.09
CA TYR A 313 29.12 -20.01 -0.17
C TYR A 313 30.23 -21.06 -0.21
N ASP A 314 30.99 -21.10 -1.31
CA ASP A 314 32.11 -22.02 -1.45
C ASP A 314 33.41 -21.37 -0.95
N ASP A 315 33.93 -21.94 0.14
CA ASP A 315 35.15 -21.51 0.81
C ASP A 315 36.42 -21.68 -0.06
N GLU A 316 36.43 -22.64 -0.98
CA GLU A 316 37.61 -22.94 -1.81
C GLU A 316 37.76 -21.96 -2.98
N THR A 317 36.64 -21.58 -3.60
CA THR A 317 36.63 -20.67 -4.75
C THR A 317 36.38 -19.21 -4.37
N THR A 318 36.09 -18.92 -3.09
CA THR A 318 35.68 -17.57 -2.61
C THR A 318 34.53 -17.01 -3.47
N SER A 319 33.62 -17.90 -3.91
CA SER A 319 32.56 -17.56 -4.86
C SER A 319 31.22 -18.08 -4.37
N LEU A 320 30.15 -17.40 -4.76
CA LEU A 320 28.79 -17.82 -4.46
C LEU A 320 28.31 -18.74 -5.58
N ALA A 321 27.97 -19.98 -5.22
CA ALA A 321 27.47 -20.97 -6.14
C ALA A 321 25.99 -21.26 -5.85
N THR A 322 25.26 -21.58 -6.91
CA THR A 322 23.87 -22.07 -6.89
C THR A 322 23.86 -23.36 -7.69
#